data_AF-A0A829ZBU6-F1
#
_entry.id   AF-A0A829ZBU6-F1
#
_cell.length_a   1.000
_cell.length_b   1.000
_cell.length_c   1.000
_cell.angle_alpha   90.00
_cell.angle_beta   90.00
_cell.angle_gamma   90.00
#
_symmetry.space_group_name_H-M   'P 1'
#
loop_
_entity.id
_entity.type
_entity.pdbx_description
1 polymer ?
#
loop_
_entity_poly.entity_id
_entity_poly.type
_entity_poly.pdbx_seq_one_letter_code
_entity_poly.pdbx_strand_id
1 'polypeptide(L)'
;MAYGMGVLRTPLMNQYFPYSEVSNQPSFGGTYKEGEIDNTYSYFTINNVEFMVISLEESPRLEVLEWADKITVENKGNKVIVTTYEYLNFDGNLINYEIQDHLPFIGGSTNGEEMWDLYVRKYENIAVVIAGYIGFPDLVYTKKVGDNGNVVTQILCDTQFMDSDDYNNGSSQGVGMVMILSFKKNSDEIKVNRYSIIRNQFYRAKNRYIDTMELTNKNDDKVYKTKLQALYDKCLTFNEIEYTQES
;
A
#
# COMPACT_ATOMS: atom_id res chain seq x y z
N MET A 1 -15.84 32.04 -9.77
CA MET A 1 -15.14 31.93 -8.48
C MET A 1 -13.66 31.79 -8.81
N ALA A 2 -12.79 32.63 -8.23
CA ALA A 2 -11.35 32.41 -8.35
C ALA A 2 -10.99 31.32 -7.33
N TYR A 3 -10.79 30.09 -7.80
CA TYR A 3 -10.20 29.05 -6.96
C TYR A 3 -8.76 29.48 -6.67
N GLY A 4 -8.42 29.67 -5.39
CA GLY A 4 -7.05 29.93 -5.00
C GLY A 4 -6.19 28.71 -5.33
N MET A 5 -5.04 28.93 -5.96
CA MET A 5 -4.09 27.84 -6.19
C MET A 5 -3.35 27.50 -4.89
N GLY A 6 -3.16 26.21 -4.64
CA GLY A 6 -2.31 25.70 -3.57
C GLY A 6 -0.84 26.02 -3.82
N VAL A 7 -0.04 26.00 -2.76
CA VAL A 7 1.42 26.10 -2.84
C VAL A 7 2.02 24.89 -2.16
N LEU A 8 2.73 24.05 -2.92
CA LEU A 8 3.49 22.93 -2.37
C LEU A 8 4.64 23.50 -1.53
N ARG A 9 4.52 23.40 -0.20
CA ARG A 9 5.50 23.95 0.74
C ARG A 9 5.60 23.08 1.98
N THR A 10 6.67 22.31 2.06
CA THR A 10 6.87 21.29 3.10
C THR A 10 8.10 21.50 4.01
N PRO A 11 8.52 22.75 4.35
CA PRO A 11 9.69 22.95 5.20
C PRO A 11 9.48 22.41 6.61
N LEU A 12 8.24 22.41 7.12
CA LEU A 12 7.93 21.86 8.44
C LEU A 12 7.96 20.33 8.43
N MET A 13 7.48 19.69 7.36
CA MET A 13 7.59 18.23 7.20
C MET A 13 9.07 17.82 7.27
N ASN A 14 9.91 18.43 6.44
CA ASN A 14 11.34 18.13 6.39
C ASN A 14 12.12 18.59 7.64
N GLN A 15 11.57 19.49 8.46
CA GLN A 15 12.14 19.87 9.75
C GLN A 15 11.85 18.84 10.85
N TYR A 16 10.60 18.34 10.92
CA TYR A 16 10.15 17.43 11.98
C TYR A 16 10.36 15.95 11.64
N PHE A 17 10.52 15.64 10.36
CA PHE A 17 10.86 14.31 9.86
C PHE A 17 12.11 14.46 8.96
N PRO A 18 13.29 14.66 9.58
CA PRO A 18 14.48 15.02 8.84
C PRO A 18 14.93 13.88 7.92
N TYR A 19 15.37 14.25 6.73
CA TYR A 19 15.89 13.30 5.73
C TYR A 19 16.91 12.32 6.32
N SER A 20 17.84 12.80 7.15
CA SER A 20 18.84 11.95 7.79
C SER A 20 18.28 10.84 8.67
N GLU A 21 17.09 11.03 9.27
CA GLU A 21 16.46 10.00 10.08
C GLU A 21 15.77 8.94 9.21
N VAL A 22 15.13 9.39 8.13
CA VAL A 22 14.45 8.52 7.17
C VAL A 22 15.46 7.74 6.33
N SER A 23 16.53 8.39 5.85
CA SER A 23 17.55 7.79 4.98
C SER A 23 18.43 6.76 5.70
N ASN A 24 18.49 6.82 7.03
CA ASN A 24 19.22 5.86 7.85
C ASN A 24 18.42 4.59 8.16
N GLN A 25 17.13 4.52 7.77
CA GLN A 25 16.34 3.31 7.97
C GLN A 25 16.83 2.19 7.04
N PRO A 26 16.94 0.93 7.52
CA PRO A 26 17.38 -0.19 6.69
C PRO A 26 16.50 -0.45 5.46
N SER A 27 15.23 -0.04 5.52
CA SER A 27 14.27 -0.16 4.43
C SER A 27 14.40 0.96 3.40
N PHE A 28 15.13 2.04 3.66
CA PHE A 28 15.17 3.19 2.77
C PHE A 28 15.78 2.84 1.41
N GLY A 29 15.05 3.13 0.34
CA GLY A 29 15.52 2.92 -1.03
C GLY A 29 16.02 4.22 -1.67
N GLY A 30 15.34 5.33 -1.44
CA GLY A 30 15.75 6.63 -1.98
C GLY A 30 14.66 7.69 -1.90
N THR A 31 14.97 8.87 -2.43
CA THR A 31 14.07 10.03 -2.53
C THR A 31 14.14 10.63 -3.93
N TYR A 32 13.10 11.36 -4.34
CA TYR A 32 13.12 12.15 -5.57
C TYR A 32 14.21 13.24 -5.52
N LYS A 33 14.36 13.88 -4.36
CA LYS A 33 15.32 14.97 -4.16
C LYS A 33 16.07 14.78 -2.85
N GLU A 34 17.38 14.61 -2.95
CA GLU A 34 18.26 14.44 -1.79
C GLU A 34 18.05 15.57 -0.77
N GLY A 35 17.89 15.19 0.50
CA GLY A 35 17.60 16.14 1.59
C GLY A 35 16.11 16.40 1.83
N GLU A 36 15.23 15.89 0.99
CA GLU A 36 13.77 16.01 1.13
C GLU A 36 13.12 14.62 1.26
N ILE A 37 12.02 14.53 2.01
CA ILE A 37 11.27 13.29 2.26
C ILE A 37 9.87 13.29 1.63
N ASP A 38 9.55 14.32 0.85
CA ASP A 38 8.24 14.52 0.22
C ASP A 38 7.85 13.37 -0.69
N ASN A 39 8.84 12.75 -1.34
CA ASN A 39 8.67 11.63 -2.23
C ASN A 39 9.77 10.62 -1.97
N THR A 40 9.45 9.45 -1.43
CA THR A 40 10.43 8.42 -1.05
C THR A 40 9.99 7.05 -1.50
N TYR A 41 10.93 6.10 -1.56
CA TYR A 41 10.59 4.69 -1.65
C TYR A 41 11.38 3.87 -0.64
N SER A 42 10.77 2.77 -0.21
CA SER A 42 11.31 1.87 0.80
C SER A 42 10.94 0.42 0.52
N TYR A 43 11.66 -0.49 1.16
CA TYR A 43 11.57 -1.93 0.93
C TYR A 43 11.17 -2.70 2.18
N PHE A 44 10.42 -3.78 1.97
CA PHE A 44 10.22 -4.80 2.97
C PHE A 44 9.94 -6.16 2.31
N THR A 45 9.95 -7.24 3.09
CA THR A 45 9.69 -8.60 2.57
C THR A 45 8.61 -9.28 3.40
N ILE A 46 7.66 -9.93 2.73
CA ILE A 46 6.60 -10.73 3.37
C ILE A 46 6.47 -12.06 2.62
N ASN A 47 6.51 -13.18 3.36
CA ASN A 47 6.39 -14.53 2.77
C ASN A 47 7.35 -14.76 1.57
N ASN A 48 8.59 -14.24 1.65
CA ASN A 48 9.61 -14.24 0.57
C ASN A 48 9.23 -13.44 -0.69
N VAL A 49 8.21 -12.60 -0.63
CA VAL A 49 7.88 -11.63 -1.67
C VAL A 49 8.46 -10.28 -1.27
N GLU A 50 9.28 -9.72 -2.15
CA GLU A 50 9.87 -8.40 -1.98
C GLU A 50 8.85 -7.32 -2.37
N PHE A 51 8.72 -6.32 -1.51
CA PHE A 51 7.83 -5.19 -1.69
C PHE A 51 8.63 -3.91 -1.78
N MET A 52 8.16 -3.01 -2.63
CA MET A 52 8.54 -1.61 -2.63
C MET A 52 7.31 -0.76 -2.31
N VAL A 53 7.41 0.11 -1.33
CA VAL A 53 6.45 1.20 -1.10
C VAL A 53 7.03 2.44 -1.72
N ILE A 54 6.30 3.08 -2.63
CA ILE A 54 6.64 4.41 -3.14
C ILE A 54 5.61 5.41 -2.65
N SER A 55 6.08 6.35 -1.84
CA SER A 55 5.29 7.42 -1.24
C SER A 55 5.48 8.68 -2.04
N LEU A 56 4.38 9.19 -2.59
CA LEU A 56 4.34 10.38 -3.41
C LEU A 56 3.69 11.53 -2.63
N GLU A 57 4.08 12.74 -3.00
CA GLU A 57 3.54 14.00 -2.50
C GLU A 57 2.03 14.14 -2.77
N GLU A 58 1.42 15.16 -2.19
CA GLU A 58 0.05 15.52 -2.54
C GLU A 58 -0.05 15.92 -4.02
N SER A 59 -1.02 15.31 -4.71
CA SER A 59 -1.36 15.60 -6.10
C SER A 59 -0.10 15.66 -7.00
N PRO A 60 0.67 14.55 -7.10
CA PRO A 60 2.06 14.57 -7.55
C PRO A 60 2.28 15.32 -8.86
N ARG A 61 3.36 16.09 -8.95
CA ARG A 61 3.75 16.76 -10.19
C ARG A 61 4.14 15.75 -11.27
N LEU A 62 4.05 16.15 -12.53
CA LEU A 62 4.40 15.30 -13.66
C LEU A 62 5.85 14.81 -13.58
N GLU A 63 6.81 15.66 -13.22
CA GLU A 63 8.21 15.26 -13.09
C GLU A 63 8.45 14.25 -11.95
N VAL A 64 7.60 14.27 -10.91
CA VAL A 64 7.64 13.30 -9.82
C VAL A 64 7.06 11.96 -10.28
N LEU A 65 5.99 11.96 -11.08
CA LEU A 65 5.48 10.73 -11.71
C LEU A 65 6.50 10.13 -12.69
N GLU A 66 7.20 10.96 -13.47
CA GLU A 66 8.29 10.50 -14.35
C GLU A 66 9.47 9.90 -13.57
N TRP A 67 9.73 10.38 -12.37
CA TRP A 67 10.69 9.76 -11.46
C TRP A 67 10.16 8.42 -10.91
N ALA A 68 8.90 8.38 -10.47
CA ALA A 68 8.26 7.17 -9.97
C ALA A 68 8.21 6.06 -11.04
N ASP A 69 7.99 6.42 -12.31
CA ASP A 69 8.08 5.55 -13.49
C ASP A 69 9.45 4.86 -13.54
N LYS A 70 10.54 5.62 -13.42
CA LYS A 70 11.92 5.08 -13.47
C LYS A 70 12.17 4.12 -12.31
N ILE A 71 11.83 4.53 -11.09
CA ILE A 71 12.02 3.69 -9.90
C ILE A 71 11.21 2.39 -10.01
N THR A 72 9.98 2.44 -10.53
CA THR A 72 9.14 1.24 -10.70
C THR A 72 9.73 0.27 -11.73
N VAL A 73 10.29 0.79 -12.84
CA VAL A 73 10.98 -0.02 -13.85
C VAL A 73 12.22 -0.70 -13.28
N GLU A 74 13.04 0.05 -12.52
CA GLU A 74 14.23 -0.49 -11.85
C GLU A 74 13.89 -1.57 -10.82
N ASN A 75 12.67 -1.53 -10.27
CA ASN A 75 12.18 -2.42 -9.23
C ASN A 75 11.13 -3.43 -9.72
N LYS A 76 11.16 -3.82 -11.01
CA LYS A 76 10.19 -4.76 -11.61
C LYS A 76 10.02 -6.11 -10.88
N GLY A 77 11.02 -6.54 -10.10
CA GLY A 77 10.96 -7.77 -9.30
C GLY A 77 10.15 -7.64 -8.01
N ASN A 78 9.91 -6.41 -7.54
CA ASN A 78 9.16 -6.11 -6.33
C ASN A 78 7.68 -5.94 -6.64
N LYS A 79 6.80 -6.38 -5.73
CA LYS A 79 5.42 -5.90 -5.71
C LYS A 79 5.38 -4.45 -5.19
N VAL A 80 4.66 -3.58 -5.87
CA VAL A 80 4.64 -2.15 -5.59
C VAL A 80 3.35 -1.74 -4.90
N ILE A 81 3.49 -1.02 -3.79
CA ILE A 81 2.45 -0.28 -3.10
C ILE A 81 2.71 1.21 -3.31
N VAL A 82 1.77 1.91 -3.92
CA VAL A 82 1.83 3.37 -4.06
C VAL A 82 1.06 4.00 -2.90
N THR A 83 1.64 4.99 -2.24
CA THR A 83 0.91 5.82 -1.27
C THR A 83 0.93 7.28 -1.73
N THR A 84 -0.19 7.96 -1.68
CA THR A 84 -0.31 9.38 -2.03
C THR A 84 -1.36 10.04 -1.15
N TYR A 85 -1.39 11.36 -1.06
CA TYR A 85 -2.41 12.06 -0.28
C TYR A 85 -3.77 12.03 -1.00
N GLU A 86 -3.83 12.44 -2.28
CA GLU A 86 -5.06 12.58 -3.05
C GLU A 86 -5.12 11.55 -4.20
N TYR A 87 -6.20 10.77 -4.29
CA TYR A 87 -6.40 9.80 -5.39
C TYR A 87 -7.84 9.28 -5.52
N LEU A 88 -8.47 8.83 -4.42
CA LEU A 88 -9.83 8.27 -4.40
C LEU A 88 -10.82 9.21 -3.70
N ASN A 89 -12.03 9.26 -4.22
CA ASN A 89 -13.18 9.88 -3.56
C ASN A 89 -13.94 8.88 -2.67
N PHE A 90 -14.83 9.37 -1.80
CA PHE A 90 -15.58 8.56 -0.84
C PHE A 90 -16.53 7.52 -1.49
N ASP A 91 -16.87 7.72 -2.76
CA ASP A 91 -17.69 6.81 -3.56
C ASP A 91 -16.85 5.73 -4.28
N GLY A 92 -15.52 5.77 -4.13
CA GLY A 92 -14.58 4.84 -4.74
C GLY A 92 -14.17 5.20 -6.17
N ASN A 93 -14.67 6.30 -6.72
CA ASN A 93 -14.19 6.83 -7.99
C ASN A 93 -12.84 7.53 -7.81
N LEU A 94 -12.08 7.63 -8.89
CA LEU A 94 -10.86 8.42 -8.91
C LEU A 94 -11.23 9.91 -8.85
N ILE A 95 -10.43 10.69 -8.11
CA ILE A 95 -10.60 12.14 -8.09
C ILE A 95 -10.23 12.71 -9.45
N ASN A 96 -11.04 13.66 -9.92
CA ASN A 96 -10.85 14.42 -11.14
C ASN A 96 -11.14 15.90 -10.91
N TYR A 97 -11.01 16.72 -11.94
CA TYR A 97 -11.19 18.17 -11.86
C TYR A 97 -12.63 18.63 -11.56
N GLU A 98 -13.62 17.75 -11.62
CA GLU A 98 -15.01 18.07 -11.26
C GLU A 98 -15.28 17.94 -9.76
N ILE A 99 -14.40 17.25 -9.02
CA ILE A 99 -14.50 17.11 -7.57
C ILE A 99 -14.09 18.43 -6.90
N GLN A 100 -15.00 18.99 -6.11
CA GLN A 100 -14.86 20.32 -5.50
C GLN A 100 -13.61 20.46 -4.62
N ASP A 101 -13.21 19.36 -3.96
CA ASP A 101 -12.13 19.42 -3.01
C ASP A 101 -10.77 19.59 -3.71
N HIS A 102 -10.57 18.99 -4.90
CA HIS A 102 -9.28 19.03 -5.61
C HIS A 102 -8.76 20.47 -5.82
N LEU A 103 -7.55 20.75 -5.35
CA LEU A 103 -6.90 22.06 -5.47
C LEU A 103 -5.70 21.99 -6.43
N PRO A 104 -5.66 22.81 -7.49
CA PRO A 104 -4.48 22.90 -8.34
C PRO A 104 -3.33 23.62 -7.61
N PHE A 105 -2.11 23.14 -7.77
CA PHE A 105 -0.92 23.74 -7.15
C PHE A 105 -0.09 24.60 -8.11
N ILE A 106 0.54 25.66 -7.57
CA ILE A 106 1.64 26.35 -8.25
C ILE A 106 2.76 25.34 -8.49
N GLY A 107 3.17 25.19 -9.75
CA GLY A 107 4.18 24.21 -10.17
C GLY A 107 3.60 22.94 -10.78
N GLY A 108 2.27 22.80 -10.80
CA GLY A 108 1.56 21.67 -11.37
C GLY A 108 1.13 20.66 -10.30
N SER A 109 0.09 19.90 -10.62
CA SER A 109 -0.46 18.84 -9.79
C SER A 109 -1.24 17.89 -10.66
N THR A 110 -1.16 16.59 -10.38
CA THR A 110 -2.06 15.60 -11.00
C THR A 110 -3.20 15.22 -10.07
N ASN A 111 -4.29 14.72 -10.63
CA ASN A 111 -5.38 14.11 -9.88
C ASN A 111 -5.36 12.56 -9.96
N GLY A 112 -6.32 11.90 -9.31
CA GLY A 112 -6.41 10.44 -9.29
C GLY A 112 -6.58 9.80 -10.66
N GLU A 113 -7.36 10.40 -11.56
CA GLU A 113 -7.52 9.91 -12.94
C GLU A 113 -6.22 10.05 -13.75
N GLU A 114 -5.54 11.19 -13.63
CA GLU A 114 -4.26 11.42 -14.29
C GLU A 114 -3.17 10.49 -13.75
N MET A 115 -3.09 10.30 -12.43
CA MET A 115 -2.16 9.32 -11.84
C MET A 115 -2.44 7.90 -12.34
N TRP A 116 -3.72 7.52 -12.44
CA TRP A 116 -4.10 6.21 -12.99
C TRP A 116 -3.60 6.04 -14.41
N ASP A 117 -3.84 7.02 -15.27
CA ASP A 117 -3.51 6.96 -16.69
C ASP A 117 -2.02 7.11 -17.00
N LEU A 118 -1.35 7.98 -16.25
CA LEU A 118 0.05 8.33 -16.47
C LEU A 118 1.02 7.42 -15.74
N TYR A 119 0.61 6.71 -14.69
CA TYR A 119 1.51 5.91 -13.88
C TYR A 119 0.93 4.54 -13.50
N VAL A 120 -0.12 4.51 -12.69
CA VAL A 120 -0.54 3.30 -11.95
C VAL A 120 -0.90 2.14 -12.88
N ARG A 121 -1.64 2.39 -13.96
CA ARG A 121 -2.13 1.32 -14.85
C ARG A 121 -1.04 0.68 -15.72
N LYS A 122 0.12 1.31 -15.85
CA LYS A 122 1.16 0.93 -16.82
C LYS A 122 2.00 -0.27 -16.38
N TYR A 123 2.06 -0.57 -15.09
CA TYR A 123 3.04 -1.49 -14.52
C TYR A 123 2.38 -2.74 -13.92
N GLU A 124 2.83 -3.92 -14.38
CA GLU A 124 2.30 -5.22 -13.94
C GLU A 124 2.51 -5.49 -12.44
N ASN A 125 3.55 -4.90 -11.86
CA ASN A 125 3.97 -5.13 -10.49
C ASN A 125 3.34 -4.16 -9.48
N ILE A 126 2.61 -3.12 -9.92
CA ILE A 126 1.79 -2.30 -9.02
C ILE A 126 0.56 -3.10 -8.61
N ALA A 127 0.41 -3.30 -7.30
CA ALA A 127 -0.64 -4.12 -6.72
C ALA A 127 -1.63 -3.31 -5.87
N VAL A 128 -1.16 -2.24 -5.24
CA VAL A 128 -1.99 -1.45 -4.32
C VAL A 128 -1.74 0.05 -4.47
N VAL A 129 -2.80 0.85 -4.38
CA VAL A 129 -2.72 2.29 -4.12
C VAL A 129 -3.44 2.59 -2.80
N ILE A 130 -2.79 3.30 -1.89
CA ILE A 130 -3.37 3.75 -0.62
C ILE A 130 -3.38 5.28 -0.64
N ALA A 131 -4.55 5.87 -0.44
CA ALA A 131 -4.74 7.32 -0.48
C ALA A 131 -5.42 7.86 0.77
N GLY A 132 -5.24 9.14 1.06
CA GLY A 132 -5.93 9.86 2.12
C GLY A 132 -6.91 10.90 1.56
N TYR A 133 -6.86 12.10 2.12
CA TYR A 133 -7.53 13.33 1.70
C TYR A 133 -9.04 13.37 1.93
N ILE A 134 -9.77 12.39 1.42
CA ILE A 134 -11.23 12.33 1.54
C ILE A 134 -11.62 11.56 2.81
N GLY A 135 -11.90 12.30 3.88
CA GLY A 135 -12.35 11.73 5.16
C GLY A 135 -13.69 11.00 5.03
N PHE A 136 -13.71 9.68 5.31
CA PHE A 136 -14.94 8.89 5.29
C PHE A 136 -14.98 7.83 6.42
N PRO A 137 -16.11 7.67 7.15
CA PRO A 137 -16.17 6.81 8.34
C PRO A 137 -16.18 5.31 8.01
N ASP A 138 -16.42 4.94 6.75
CA ASP A 138 -16.31 3.58 6.25
C ASP A 138 -15.07 3.40 5.37
N LEU A 139 -14.52 2.19 5.36
CA LEU A 139 -13.44 1.80 4.48
C LEU A 139 -13.96 1.80 3.04
N VAL A 140 -13.34 2.62 2.19
CA VAL A 140 -13.62 2.64 0.76
C VAL A 140 -12.47 1.95 0.05
N TYR A 141 -12.81 1.01 -0.82
CA TYR A 141 -11.85 0.34 -1.69
C TYR A 141 -12.50 0.01 -3.02
N THR A 142 -11.70 0.03 -4.08
CA THR A 142 -12.10 -0.41 -5.42
C THR A 142 -10.98 -1.21 -6.07
N LYS A 143 -11.30 -1.94 -7.14
CA LYS A 143 -10.32 -2.65 -7.95
C LYS A 143 -10.41 -2.17 -9.38
N LYS A 144 -9.26 -1.92 -9.99
CA LYS A 144 -9.16 -1.63 -11.43
C LYS A 144 -8.12 -2.54 -12.07
N VAL A 145 -8.30 -2.82 -13.35
CA VAL A 145 -7.38 -3.67 -14.14
C VAL A 145 -6.41 -2.75 -14.88
N GLY A 146 -5.12 -2.94 -14.65
CA GLY A 146 -4.05 -2.26 -15.38
C GLY A 146 -3.86 -2.83 -16.79
N ASP A 147 -2.99 -2.18 -17.57
CA ASP A 147 -2.77 -2.48 -18.99
C ASP A 147 -2.19 -3.88 -19.22
N ASN A 148 -1.51 -4.43 -18.21
CA ASN A 148 -0.92 -5.77 -18.24
C ASN A 148 -1.87 -6.85 -17.68
N GLY A 149 -3.13 -6.49 -17.37
CA GLY A 149 -4.10 -7.40 -16.78
C GLY A 149 -3.94 -7.62 -15.27
N ASN A 150 -2.96 -6.98 -14.64
CA ASN A 150 -2.83 -6.96 -13.18
C ASN A 150 -4.02 -6.22 -12.54
N VAL A 151 -4.47 -6.72 -11.40
CA VAL A 151 -5.53 -6.07 -10.62
C VAL A 151 -4.89 -5.17 -9.57
N VAL A 152 -5.20 -3.89 -9.61
CA VAL A 152 -4.75 -2.89 -8.63
C VAL A 152 -5.86 -2.66 -7.62
N THR A 153 -5.59 -2.98 -6.36
CA THR A 153 -6.50 -2.67 -5.25
C THR A 153 -6.25 -1.24 -4.77
N GLN A 154 -7.29 -0.42 -4.76
CA GLN A 154 -7.22 1.00 -4.43
C GLN A 154 -7.97 1.22 -3.12
N ILE A 155 -7.35 1.87 -2.14
CA ILE A 155 -7.88 1.97 -0.77
C ILE A 155 -7.84 3.43 -0.31
N LEU A 156 -8.96 3.91 0.23
CA LEU A 156 -9.04 5.18 0.93
C LEU A 156 -8.82 4.97 2.44
N CYS A 157 -7.75 5.57 2.93
CA CYS A 157 -7.26 5.54 4.30
C CYS A 157 -7.33 6.94 4.92
N ASP A 158 -8.53 7.47 5.08
CA ASP A 158 -8.73 8.75 5.74
C ASP A 158 -9.89 8.73 6.74
N THR A 159 -9.59 9.15 7.96
CA THR A 159 -10.53 9.21 9.09
C THR A 159 -10.54 10.59 9.76
N GLN A 160 -10.12 11.65 9.06
CA GLN A 160 -9.79 12.98 9.62
C GLN A 160 -10.91 13.71 10.38
N PHE A 161 -12.15 13.23 10.32
CA PHE A 161 -13.29 13.81 11.07
C PHE A 161 -13.85 12.89 12.16
N MET A 162 -13.40 11.63 12.23
CA MET A 162 -13.98 10.67 13.15
C MET A 162 -13.70 11.00 14.62
N ASP A 163 -12.55 11.62 14.93
CA ASP A 163 -12.22 12.03 16.29
C ASP A 163 -13.12 13.18 16.76
N SER A 164 -13.28 14.22 15.94
CA SER A 164 -14.16 15.34 16.26
C SER A 164 -15.63 14.89 16.37
N ASP A 165 -16.08 14.03 15.45
CA ASP A 165 -17.45 13.53 15.47
C ASP A 165 -17.72 12.72 16.73
N ASP A 166 -16.81 11.83 17.11
CA ASP A 166 -16.98 10.99 18.29
C ASP A 166 -16.91 11.79 19.59
N TYR A 167 -15.98 12.76 19.66
CA TYR A 167 -15.90 13.70 20.79
C TYR A 167 -17.21 14.47 20.96
N ASN A 168 -17.69 15.10 19.87
CA ASN A 168 -18.90 15.92 19.87
C ASN A 168 -20.18 15.11 20.13
N ASN A 169 -20.16 13.81 19.85
CA ASN A 169 -21.27 12.89 20.11
C ASN A 169 -21.11 12.09 21.43
N GLY A 170 -20.31 12.62 22.37
CA GLY A 170 -20.38 12.24 23.78
C GLY A 170 -19.26 11.32 24.28
N SER A 171 -18.28 10.92 23.46
CA SER A 171 -17.14 10.14 23.98
C SER A 171 -16.17 10.98 24.81
N SER A 172 -16.07 12.28 24.50
CA SER A 172 -15.06 13.21 25.04
C SER A 172 -13.60 12.76 24.86
N GLN A 173 -13.32 11.78 23.99
CA GLN A 173 -11.99 11.19 23.82
C GLN A 173 -11.54 11.06 22.35
N GLY A 174 -12.50 11.05 21.40
CA GLY A 174 -12.21 10.65 20.02
C GLY A 174 -12.00 9.13 19.89
N VAL A 175 -11.53 8.71 18.72
CA VAL A 175 -11.39 7.31 18.35
C VAL A 175 -9.96 6.88 18.03
N GLY A 176 -9.06 7.79 17.64
CA GLY A 176 -7.65 7.49 17.33
C GLY A 176 -7.51 6.35 16.34
N MET A 177 -7.96 6.55 15.10
CA MET A 177 -8.01 5.50 14.09
C MET A 177 -6.65 5.28 13.44
N VAL A 178 -6.28 4.00 13.29
CA VAL A 178 -5.21 3.55 12.41
C VAL A 178 -5.74 2.47 11.46
N MET A 179 -5.24 2.45 10.23
CA MET A 179 -5.46 1.35 9.29
C MET A 179 -4.34 0.33 9.44
N ILE A 180 -4.71 -0.94 9.55
CA ILE A 180 -3.78 -2.07 9.62
C ILE A 180 -3.98 -2.92 8.38
N LEU A 181 -2.98 -2.94 7.49
CA LEU A 181 -2.85 -3.93 6.42
C LEU A 181 -2.07 -5.13 6.97
N SER A 182 -2.76 -6.26 7.11
CA SER A 182 -2.21 -7.52 7.62
C SER A 182 -2.03 -8.51 6.48
N PHE A 183 -0.93 -9.25 6.55
CA PHE A 183 -0.61 -10.32 5.61
C PHE A 183 -0.63 -11.64 6.36
N LYS A 184 -1.46 -12.59 5.93
CA LYS A 184 -1.52 -13.90 6.57
C LYS A 184 -0.27 -14.69 6.20
N LYS A 185 0.40 -15.24 7.21
CA LYS A 185 1.59 -16.07 7.01
C LYS A 185 1.27 -17.26 6.10
N ASN A 186 2.16 -17.54 5.14
CA ASN A 186 2.06 -18.65 4.20
C ASN A 186 0.73 -18.69 3.42
N SER A 187 0.19 -17.52 3.10
CA SER A 187 -1.09 -17.39 2.41
C SER A 187 -1.10 -16.12 1.59
N ASP A 188 -1.90 -16.15 0.52
CA ASP A 188 -2.22 -14.97 -0.30
C ASP A 188 -3.21 -14.02 0.39
N GLU A 189 -3.79 -14.42 1.52
CA GLU A 189 -4.80 -13.62 2.23
C GLU A 189 -4.20 -12.34 2.83
N ILE A 190 -4.73 -11.20 2.41
CA ILE A 190 -4.51 -9.89 3.02
C ILE A 190 -5.77 -9.42 3.74
N LYS A 191 -5.60 -8.61 4.77
CA LYS A 191 -6.71 -7.98 5.49
C LYS A 191 -6.42 -6.51 5.72
N VAL A 192 -7.42 -5.68 5.50
CA VAL A 192 -7.40 -4.28 5.93
C VAL A 192 -8.40 -4.13 7.07
N ASN A 193 -7.97 -3.57 8.19
CA ASN A 193 -8.83 -3.30 9.33
C ASN A 193 -8.60 -1.89 9.86
N ARG A 194 -9.64 -1.22 10.32
CA ARG A 194 -9.50 -0.04 11.19
C ARG A 194 -9.43 -0.45 12.65
N TYR A 195 -8.45 0.09 13.36
CA TYR A 195 -8.22 -0.13 14.77
C TYR A 195 -8.24 1.20 15.52
N SER A 196 -8.97 1.24 16.63
CA SER A 196 -9.00 2.38 17.54
C SER A 196 -7.91 2.20 18.58
N ILE A 197 -6.91 3.08 18.58
CA ILE A 197 -5.87 3.04 19.62
C ILE A 197 -6.40 3.52 20.97
N ILE A 198 -7.41 4.41 20.97
CA ILE A 198 -8.06 4.90 22.19
C ILE A 198 -8.93 3.82 22.85
N ARG A 199 -9.68 3.07 22.04
CA ARG A 199 -10.59 2.02 22.53
C ARG A 199 -9.94 0.63 22.58
N ASN A 200 -8.71 0.51 22.08
CA ASN A 200 -7.94 -0.74 22.04
C ASN A 200 -8.69 -1.90 21.34
N GLN A 201 -9.40 -1.60 20.24
CA GLN A 201 -10.20 -2.61 19.51
C GLN A 201 -10.34 -2.30 18.01
N PHE A 202 -10.61 -3.33 17.21
CA PHE A 202 -11.07 -3.14 15.84
C PHE A 202 -12.41 -2.40 15.82
N TYR A 203 -12.52 -1.37 14.98
CA TYR A 203 -13.59 -0.39 15.09
C TYR A 203 -14.99 -0.96 14.81
N ARG A 204 -15.23 -1.51 13.60
CA ARG A 204 -16.49 -2.20 13.25
C ARG A 204 -16.32 -3.13 12.06
N ALA A 205 -17.25 -4.08 11.89
CA ALA A 205 -17.19 -5.07 10.81
C ALA A 205 -17.16 -4.44 9.40
N LYS A 206 -17.89 -3.33 9.18
CA LYS A 206 -17.90 -2.58 7.91
C LYS A 206 -16.54 -1.98 7.54
N ASN A 207 -15.62 -1.88 8.50
CA ASN A 207 -14.25 -1.39 8.33
C ASN A 207 -13.22 -2.52 8.25
N ARG A 208 -13.66 -3.68 7.75
CA ARG A 208 -12.81 -4.85 7.50
C ARG A 208 -12.94 -5.24 6.04
N TYR A 209 -11.81 -5.45 5.41
CA TYR A 209 -11.70 -5.95 4.06
C TYR A 209 -10.74 -7.13 4.05
N ILE A 210 -11.09 -8.17 3.32
CA ILE A 210 -10.27 -9.38 3.15
C ILE A 210 -10.15 -9.58 1.64
N ASP A 211 -8.93 -9.84 1.19
CA ASP A 211 -8.65 -10.08 -0.22
C ASP A 211 -7.49 -11.06 -0.38
N THR A 212 -7.17 -11.37 -1.63
CA THR A 212 -5.99 -12.16 -1.97
C THR A 212 -5.02 -11.37 -2.83
N MET A 213 -3.75 -11.42 -2.46
CA MET A 213 -2.61 -10.93 -3.22
C MET A 213 -1.63 -12.09 -3.40
N GLU A 214 -0.95 -12.19 -4.53
CA GLU A 214 0.01 -13.27 -4.78
C GLU A 214 1.24 -13.15 -3.87
N LEU A 215 1.17 -13.70 -2.67
CA LEU A 215 2.20 -13.66 -1.64
C LEU A 215 2.91 -15.01 -1.48
N THR A 216 2.36 -16.04 -2.10
CA THR A 216 2.90 -17.38 -2.12
C THR A 216 3.45 -17.68 -3.50
N ASN A 217 4.72 -18.09 -3.53
CA ASN A 217 5.36 -18.46 -4.78
C ASN A 217 4.85 -19.84 -5.21
N LYS A 218 3.94 -19.89 -6.18
CA LYS A 218 3.39 -21.15 -6.71
C LYS A 218 4.49 -22.10 -7.23
N ASN A 219 5.64 -21.56 -7.60
CA ASN A 219 6.81 -22.35 -7.99
C ASN A 219 7.50 -23.02 -6.80
N ASP A 220 7.55 -22.35 -5.64
CA ASP A 220 8.07 -22.97 -4.41
C ASP A 220 7.18 -24.12 -3.98
N ASP A 221 5.85 -24.00 -4.08
CA ASP A 221 4.92 -25.10 -3.83
C ASP A 221 5.17 -26.31 -4.74
N LYS A 222 5.52 -26.08 -6.02
CA LYS A 222 5.90 -27.15 -6.94
C LYS A 222 7.23 -27.78 -6.52
N VAL A 223 8.22 -26.98 -6.16
CA VAL A 223 9.53 -27.47 -5.66
C VAL A 223 9.37 -28.24 -4.35
N TYR A 224 8.55 -27.76 -3.42
CA TYR A 224 8.22 -28.46 -2.17
C TYR A 224 7.50 -29.76 -2.46
N LYS A 225 6.49 -29.78 -3.34
CA LYS A 225 5.82 -31.03 -3.76
C LYS A 225 6.80 -32.02 -4.38
N THR A 226 7.71 -31.58 -5.24
CA THR A 226 8.74 -32.45 -5.82
C THR A 226 9.71 -32.99 -4.77
N LYS A 227 10.17 -32.15 -3.83
CA LYS A 227 11.01 -32.58 -2.71
C LYS A 227 10.29 -33.54 -1.77
N LEU A 228 9.01 -33.28 -1.48
CA LEU A 228 8.18 -34.14 -0.64
C LEU A 228 7.93 -35.49 -1.31
N GLN A 229 7.66 -35.49 -2.62
CA GLN A 229 7.50 -36.71 -3.41
C GLN A 229 8.79 -37.52 -3.42
N ALA A 230 9.95 -36.89 -3.61
CA ALA A 230 11.25 -37.58 -3.55
C ALA A 230 11.52 -38.20 -2.16
N LEU A 231 11.13 -37.51 -1.07
CA LEU A 231 11.21 -38.05 0.29
C LEU A 231 10.24 -39.22 0.49
N TYR A 232 9.01 -39.09 0.01
CA TYR A 232 7.98 -40.13 0.07
C TYR A 232 8.41 -41.39 -0.70
N ASP A 233 8.90 -41.23 -1.93
CA ASP A 233 9.42 -42.33 -2.74
C ASP A 233 10.62 -43.01 -2.05
N LYS A 234 11.51 -42.22 -1.42
CA LYS A 234 12.59 -42.76 -0.60
C LYS A 234 12.06 -43.57 0.59
N CYS A 235 11.02 -43.09 1.27
CA CYS A 235 10.35 -43.85 2.34
C CYS A 235 9.73 -45.15 1.83
N LEU A 236 9.19 -45.19 0.61
CA LEU A 236 8.67 -46.43 0.01
C LEU A 236 9.77 -47.42 -0.40
N THR A 237 10.99 -46.95 -0.66
CA THR A 237 12.15 -47.81 -0.94
C THR A 237 12.86 -48.35 0.31
N PHE A 238 12.52 -47.86 1.50
CA PHE A 238 12.93 -48.52 2.73
C PHE A 238 12.24 -49.88 2.80
N ASN A 239 12.99 -50.94 2.54
CA ASN A 239 12.53 -52.32 2.67
C ASN A 239 12.16 -52.61 4.13
N GLU A 240 11.01 -53.25 4.36
CA GLU A 240 10.61 -53.83 5.67
C GLU A 240 11.67 -54.79 6.25
N ILE A 241 12.62 -55.24 5.42
CA ILE A 241 13.74 -56.12 5.79
C ILE A 241 14.73 -55.42 6.75
N GLU A 242 14.90 -54.10 6.68
CA GLU A 242 15.77 -53.37 7.63
C GLU A 242 15.15 -53.21 9.03
N TYR A 243 13.83 -53.39 9.17
CA TYR A 243 13.13 -53.34 10.46
C TYR A 243 13.04 -54.68 11.18
N THR A 244 13.47 -55.79 10.55
CA THR A 244 13.36 -57.15 11.12
C THR A 244 14.71 -57.77 11.50
N GLN A 245 15.83 -57.08 11.28
CA GLN A 245 17.13 -57.46 11.85
C GLN A 245 17.33 -56.71 13.18
N GLU A 246 16.94 -57.37 14.27
CA GLU A 246 17.07 -56.95 15.67
C GLU A 246 16.13 -55.82 16.15
N SER A 247 14.85 -56.17 16.29
CA SER A 247 13.98 -55.68 17.36
C SER A 247 13.49 -56.84 18.22
#